data_AF-A0A7J9XM93-F1
#
_entry.id   AF-A0A7J9XM93-F1
#
_cell.length_a   1.000
_cell.length_b   1.000
_cell.length_c   1.000
_cell.angle_alpha   90.00
_cell.angle_beta   90.00
_cell.angle_gamma   90.00
#
_symmetry.space_group_name_H-M   'P 1'
#
loop_
_entity.id
_entity.type
_entity.pdbx_description
1 polymer ?
#
loop_
_entity_poly.entity_id
_entity_poly.type
_entity_poly.pdbx_seq_one_letter_code
_entity_poly.pdbx_strand_id
1 'polypeptide(L)'
;MTPPCRTSFPGLQGMLDRRRALMNELVAARQDSGLSQTEIAARMGTSQSAVARLERGDADVRLSTLERYTAALGRTVDWQIRSREESP
;
A
#
# COMPACT_ATOMS: atom_id res chain seq x y z
N MET A 1 -31.37 7.23 -4.39
CA MET A 1 -30.63 5.95 -4.41
C MET A 1 -29.57 6.08 -5.49
N THR A 2 -28.34 6.44 -5.12
CA THR A 2 -27.25 6.72 -6.07
C THR A 2 -26.66 5.39 -6.54
N PRO A 3 -26.53 5.12 -7.85
CA PRO A 3 -25.89 3.88 -8.30
C PRO A 3 -24.40 3.93 -7.92
N PRO A 4 -23.77 2.81 -7.53
CA PRO A 4 -22.32 2.79 -7.36
C PRO A 4 -21.69 2.96 -8.74
N CYS A 5 -20.76 3.92 -8.85
CA CYS A 5 -19.84 4.01 -9.99
C CYS A 5 -19.15 2.67 -10.17
N ARG A 6 -19.63 1.84 -11.10
CA ARG A 6 -18.89 0.69 -11.60
C ARG A 6 -17.74 1.26 -12.43
N THR A 7 -16.54 1.26 -11.87
CA THR A 7 -15.30 1.62 -12.58
C THR A 7 -15.06 0.63 -13.72
N SER A 8 -15.68 0.90 -14.88
CA SER A 8 -15.56 0.07 -16.09
C SER A 8 -14.34 0.51 -16.91
N PHE A 9 -13.14 0.34 -16.36
CA PHE A 9 -11.89 0.29 -17.11
C PHE A 9 -11.17 -1.01 -16.74
N PRO A 10 -11.13 -2.02 -17.65
CA PRO A 10 -10.58 -3.34 -17.34
C PRO A 10 -9.12 -3.33 -16.82
N GLY A 11 -8.35 -2.29 -17.12
CA GLY A 11 -6.98 -2.12 -16.61
C GLY A 11 -6.86 -1.51 -15.20
N LEU A 12 -7.88 -0.78 -14.74
CA LEU A 12 -7.84 -0.08 -13.44
C LEU A 12 -8.00 -1.06 -12.27
N GLN A 13 -8.87 -2.06 -12.44
CA GLN A 13 -9.13 -3.09 -11.43
C GLN A 13 -7.83 -3.82 -11.05
N GLY A 14 -7.09 -4.33 -12.04
CA GLY A 14 -5.83 -5.04 -11.80
C GLY A 14 -4.74 -4.18 -11.18
N MET A 15 -4.73 -2.87 -11.43
CA MET A 15 -3.78 -1.95 -10.78
C MET A 15 -4.11 -1.73 -9.29
N LEU A 16 -5.40 -1.60 -8.96
CA LEU A 16 -5.87 -1.49 -7.58
C LEU A 16 -5.61 -2.78 -6.79
N ASP A 17 -5.80 -3.95 -7.42
CA ASP A 17 -5.52 -5.24 -6.81
C ASP A 17 -4.03 -5.40 -6.49
N ARG A 18 -3.14 -5.00 -7.40
CA ARG A 18 -1.69 -5.00 -7.15
C ARG A 18 -1.30 -4.06 -6.00
N ARG A 19 -1.88 -2.86 -5.96
CA ARG A 19 -1.65 -1.91 -4.87
C ARG A 19 -2.13 -2.48 -3.53
N ARG A 20 -3.31 -3.11 -3.52
CA ARG A 20 -3.88 -3.77 -2.34
C ARG A 20 -2.99 -4.89 -1.84
N ALA A 21 -2.49 -5.74 -2.75
CA ALA A 21 -1.59 -6.83 -2.41
C ALA A 21 -0.30 -6.31 -1.76
N LEU A 22 0.33 -5.28 -2.35
CA LEU A 22 1.52 -4.64 -1.78
C LEU A 22 1.24 -4.07 -0.37
N MET A 23 0.11 -3.38 -0.18
CA MET A 23 -0.22 -2.85 1.14
C MET A 23 -0.48 -3.95 2.16
N ASN A 24 -1.14 -5.04 1.77
CA ASN A 24 -1.36 -6.19 2.65
C ASN A 24 -0.04 -6.83 3.09
N GLU A 25 0.94 -6.93 2.19
CA GLU A 25 2.28 -7.44 2.51
C GLU A 25 2.99 -6.55 3.54
N LEU A 26 2.93 -5.23 3.37
CA LEU A 26 3.49 -4.29 4.35
C LEU A 26 2.79 -4.39 5.72
N VAL A 27 1.46 -4.54 5.72
CA VAL A 27 0.68 -4.71 6.96
C VAL A 27 1.04 -6.01 7.65
N ALA A 28 1.18 -7.11 6.90
CA ALA A 28 1.61 -8.40 7.45
C ALA A 28 3.01 -8.27 8.06
N ALA A 29 3.98 -7.68 7.34
CA ALA A 29 5.33 -7.46 7.86
C ALA A 29 5.35 -6.59 9.13
N ARG A 30 4.45 -5.60 9.25
CA ARG A 30 4.26 -4.81 10.47
C ARG A 30 3.76 -5.66 11.62
N GLN A 31 2.74 -6.49 11.38
CA GLN A 31 2.15 -7.37 12.38
C GLN A 31 3.15 -8.42 12.86
N ASP A 32 3.91 -9.03 11.94
CA ASP A 32 4.98 -10.00 12.26
C ASP A 32 6.09 -9.38 13.11
N SER A 33 6.31 -8.07 12.97
CA SER A 33 7.25 -7.31 13.79
C SER A 33 6.67 -6.89 15.16
N GLY A 34 5.42 -7.25 15.46
CA GLY A 34 4.74 -6.91 16.72
C GLY A 34 4.37 -5.44 16.87
N LEU A 35 4.41 -4.65 15.78
CA LEU A 35 4.18 -3.21 15.84
C LEU A 35 2.71 -2.88 15.60
N SER A 36 2.16 -1.99 16.42
CA SER A 36 0.88 -1.33 16.18
C SER A 36 0.98 -0.24 15.11
N GLN A 37 -0.17 0.22 14.60
CA GLN A 37 -0.23 1.36 13.68
C GLN A 37 0.30 2.65 14.32
N THR A 38 0.14 2.83 15.64
CA THR A 38 0.64 4.00 16.36
C THR A 38 2.17 3.97 16.46
N GLU A 39 2.75 2.81 16.73
CA GLU A 39 4.20 2.66 16.85
C GLU A 39 4.91 2.88 15.51
N ILE A 40 4.39 2.32 14.42
CA ILE A 40 4.96 2.58 13.10
C ILE A 40 4.74 4.04 12.67
N ALA A 41 3.60 4.64 13.02
CA ALA A 41 3.35 6.06 12.74
C ALA A 41 4.37 6.95 13.45
N ALA A 42 4.69 6.66 14.70
CA ALA A 42 5.73 7.37 15.45
C ALA A 42 7.10 7.24 14.77
N ARG A 43 7.48 6.04 14.33
CA ARG A 43 8.73 5.82 13.57
C ARG A 43 8.75 6.55 12.22
N MET A 44 7.60 6.67 11.57
CA MET A 44 7.44 7.41 10.32
C MET A 44 7.33 8.92 10.52
N GLY A 45 7.22 9.43 11.75
CA GLY A 45 6.95 10.84 12.03
C GLY A 45 5.59 11.31 11.49
N THR A 46 4.56 10.47 11.58
CA THR A 46 3.21 10.77 11.10
C THR A 46 2.14 10.35 12.12
N SER A 47 0.85 10.59 11.82
CA SER A 47 -0.24 10.20 12.70
C SER A 47 -0.67 8.74 12.49
N GLN A 48 -1.21 8.11 13.54
CA GLN A 48 -1.83 6.79 13.43
C GLN A 48 -2.95 6.77 12.38
N SER A 49 -3.74 7.85 12.30
CA SER A 49 -4.82 7.98 11.31
C SER A 49 -4.31 8.05 9.87
N ALA A 50 -3.14 8.64 9.64
CA ALA A 50 -2.48 8.65 8.34
C ALA A 50 -2.00 7.25 7.95
N VAL A 51 -1.40 6.51 8.89
CA VAL A 51 -1.03 5.09 8.69
C VAL A 51 -2.26 4.23 8.44
N ALA A 52 -3.34 4.39 9.21
CA ALA A 52 -4.56 3.62 9.00
C ALA A 52 -5.18 3.87 7.61
N ARG A 53 -5.18 5.13 7.13
CA ARG A 53 -5.64 5.47 5.78
C ARG A 53 -4.74 4.85 4.71
N LEU A 54 -3.43 4.89 4.93
CA LEU A 54 -2.43 4.27 4.06
C LEU A 54 -2.67 2.76 3.94
N GLU A 55 -2.79 2.05 5.08
CA GLU A 55 -3.00 0.60 5.12
C GLU A 55 -4.34 0.16 4.51
N ARG A 56 -5.37 0.99 4.60
CA ARG A 56 -6.65 0.75 3.91
C ARG A 56 -6.59 0.93 2.41
N GLY A 57 -5.49 1.43 1.84
CA GLY A 57 -5.35 1.60 0.39
C GLY A 57 -6.39 2.52 -0.24
N ASP A 58 -6.98 3.43 0.54
CA ASP A 58 -8.04 4.36 0.12
C ASP A 58 -7.48 5.52 -0.73
N ALA A 59 -6.16 5.68 -0.78
CA ALA A 59 -5.48 6.77 -1.46
C ALA A 59 -4.39 6.25 -2.38
N ASP A 60 -4.05 7.06 -3.38
CA ASP A 60 -2.82 6.85 -4.14
C ASP A 60 -1.60 7.09 -3.26
N VAL A 61 -0.73 6.08 -3.19
CA VAL A 61 0.41 6.09 -2.28
C VAL A 61 1.64 6.51 -3.08
N ARG A 62 2.30 7.57 -2.61
CA ARG A 62 3.58 8.01 -3.19
C ARG A 62 4.67 7.00 -2.87
N LEU A 63 5.64 6.85 -3.78
CA LEU A 63 6.82 6.02 -3.59
C LEU A 63 7.55 6.31 -2.28
N SER A 64 7.77 7.60 -2.00
CA SER A 64 8.43 8.07 -0.79
C SER A 64 7.68 7.71 0.51
N THR A 65 6.37 7.50 0.45
CA THR A 65 5.59 7.01 1.58
C THR A 65 5.86 5.53 1.86
N LEU A 66 5.98 4.71 0.81
CA LEU A 66 6.31 3.29 0.92
C LEU A 66 7.75 3.10 1.42
N GLU A 67 8.68 3.89 0.91
CA GLU A 67 10.08 3.90 1.38
C GLU A 67 10.16 4.27 2.87
N ARG A 68 9.42 5.30 3.32
CA ARG A 68 9.39 5.66 4.74
C ARG A 68 8.76 4.58 5.61
N TYR A 69 7.70 3.93 5.13
CA TYR A 69 7.04 2.85 5.86
C TYR A 69 7.97 1.64 6.02
N THR A 70 8.61 1.23 4.93
CA THR A 70 9.57 0.11 4.92
C THR A 70 10.80 0.41 5.77
N ALA A 71 11.33 1.63 5.70
CA ALA A 71 12.40 2.09 6.59
C ALA A 71 11.99 2.05 8.07
N ALA A 72 10.75 2.43 8.41
CA ALA A 72 10.22 2.34 9.77
C ALA A 72 10.05 0.89 10.28
N LEU A 73 9.93 -0.07 9.36
CA LEU A 73 10.00 -1.50 9.65
C LEU A 73 11.43 -2.04 9.75
N GLY A 74 12.46 -1.25 9.41
CA GLY A 74 13.84 -1.73 9.29
C GLY A 74 14.06 -2.60 8.05
N ARG A 75 13.29 -2.35 6.98
CA ARG A 75 13.37 -3.06 5.69
C ARG A 75 13.66 -2.08 4.55
N THR A 76 14.03 -2.63 3.40
CA THR A 76 14.21 -1.90 2.14
C THR A 76 13.22 -2.38 1.10
N VAL A 77 12.87 -1.52 0.15
CA VAL A 77 12.04 -1.86 -1.01
C VAL A 77 12.82 -1.56 -2.28
N ASP A 78 12.83 -2.52 -3.20
CA ASP A 78 13.44 -2.41 -4.51
C ASP A 78 12.37 -2.32 -5.60
N TRP A 79 12.64 -1.55 -6.64
CA TRP A 79 11.69 -1.29 -7.72
C TRP A 79 12.16 -1.95 -9.01
N GLN A 80 11.26 -2.70 -9.64
CA GLN A 80 11.52 -3.37 -10.91
C GLN A 80 10.43 -3.05 -11.93
N ILE A 81 10.85 -2.71 -13.16
CA ILE A 81 9.96 -2.55 -14.31
C ILE A 81 9.96 -3.87 -15.07
N ARG A 82 8.78 -4.46 -15.28
CA ARG A 82 8.60 -5.69 -16.07
C ARG A 82 7.72 -5.43 -17.28
N SER A 83 8.06 -6.06 -18.41
CA SER A 83 7.19 -6.09 -19.59
C SER A 83 5.86 -6.76 -19.22
N ARG A 84 4.75 -6.14 -19.61
CA ARG A 84 3.43 -6.79 -19.51
C ARG A 84 3.37 -7.77 -20.68
N GLU A 85 3.76 -9.02 -20.46
CA GLU A 85 3.51 -10.07 -21.46
C GLU A 85 2.00 -10.14 -21.70
N GLU A 86 1.58 -9.70 -22.88
CA GLU A 86 0.24 -9.96 -23.42
C GLU A 86 0.14 -11.46 -23.64
N SER A 87 -0.60 -12.14 -22.76
CA SER A 87 -0.97 -13.53 -22.99
C SER A 87 -1.86 -13.61 -24.23
N PRO A 88 -1.56 -14.51 -25.19
CA PRO A 88 -2.41 -14.74 -26.36
C PRO A 88 -3.78 -15.31 -26.01
#